data_AF-A0A953EVR0-F1
#
_entry.id   AF-A0A953EVR0-F1
#
_cell.length_a   1.000
_cell.length_b   1.000
_cell.length_c   1.000
_cell.angle_alpha   90.00
_cell.angle_beta   90.00
_cell.angle_gamma   90.00
#
_symmetry.space_group_name_H-M   'P 1'
#
loop_
_entity.id
_entity.type
_entity.pdbx_description
1 polymer ?
#
loop_
_entity_poly.entity_id
_entity_poly.type
_entity_poly.pdbx_seq_one_letter_code
_entity_poly.pdbx_strand_id
1 'polypeptide(L)'
;MIYSRNELNQLAWAIDADGVERHEGATQVVADQARMAGVSSSLVEVLADASMPAPVRERAFGKVVHAIAHAQAHAAVDAPEWALAN
;
A
#
# COMPACT_ATOMS: atom_id res chain seq x y z
N MET A 1 0.42 8.91 -8.66
CA MET A 1 -0.95 8.46 -8.32
C MET A 1 -0.92 7.95 -6.88
N ILE A 2 -1.98 8.15 -6.09
CA ILE A 2 -2.09 7.67 -4.71
C ILE A 2 -3.45 7.00 -4.58
N TYR A 3 -3.47 5.76 -4.10
CA TYR A 3 -4.70 5.02 -3.82
C TYR A 3 -5.30 5.44 -2.48
N SER A 4 -6.61 5.70 -2.48
CA SER A 4 -7.43 5.78 -1.29
C SER A 4 -7.58 4.40 -0.62
N ARG A 5 -8.03 4.38 0.64
CA ARG A 5 -8.30 3.14 1.37
C ARG A 5 -9.28 2.21 0.64
N ASN A 6 -10.31 2.76 0.01
CA ASN A 6 -11.29 1.98 -0.72
C ASN A 6 -10.67 1.36 -1.99
N GLU A 7 -9.85 2.12 -2.72
CA GLU A 7 -9.17 1.61 -3.91
C GLU A 7 -8.12 0.55 -3.55
N LEU A 8 -7.40 0.69 -2.42
CA LEU A 8 -6.50 -0.35 -1.91
C LEU A 8 -7.24 -1.65 -1.59
N ASN A 9 -8.45 -1.57 -1.01
CA ASN A 9 -9.29 -2.74 -0.76
C ASN A 9 -9.78 -3.37 -2.08
N GLN A 10 -10.19 -2.58 -3.06
CA GLN A 10 -10.59 -3.10 -4.37
C GLN A 10 -9.43 -3.78 -5.08
N LEU A 11 -8.24 -3.20 -5.02
CA LEU A 11 -7.02 -3.79 -5.56
C LEU A 11 -6.66 -5.11 -4.85
N ALA A 12 -6.87 -5.20 -3.53
CA ALA A 12 -6.68 -6.46 -2.80
C ALA A 12 -7.55 -7.59 -3.35
N TRP A 13 -8.83 -7.32 -3.60
CA TRP A 13 -9.75 -8.29 -4.21
C TRP A 13 -9.37 -8.63 -5.65
N ALA A 14 -8.92 -7.65 -6.43
CA ALA A 14 -8.46 -7.89 -7.79
C ALA A 14 -7.20 -8.77 -7.82
N ILE A 15 -6.25 -8.56 -6.90
CA ILE A 15 -5.06 -9.39 -6.75
C ILE A 15 -5.43 -10.82 -6.32
N ASP A 16 -6.35 -10.98 -5.37
CA ASP A 16 -6.83 -12.31 -4.94
C ASP A 16 -7.48 -13.10 -6.09
N ALA A 17 -8.24 -12.41 -6.96
CA ALA A 17 -8.91 -13.04 -8.10
C ALA A 17 -7.96 -13.33 -9.28
N ASP A 18 -7.07 -12.39 -9.59
CA ASP A 18 -6.33 -12.38 -10.86
C ASP A 18 -4.84 -12.74 -10.72
N GLY A 19 -4.31 -12.72 -9.49
CA GLY A 19 -2.90 -12.80 -9.17
C GLY A 19 -2.17 -11.46 -9.28
N VAL A 20 -1.14 -11.28 -8.45
CA VAL A 20 -0.36 -10.02 -8.39
C VAL A 20 0.32 -9.65 -9.71
N GLU A 21 0.69 -10.65 -10.52
CA GLU A 21 1.36 -10.48 -11.82
C GLU A 21 0.50 -9.73 -12.85
N ARG A 22 -0.82 -9.74 -12.71
CA ARG A 22 -1.73 -8.96 -13.57
C ARG A 22 -1.85 -7.50 -13.16
N HIS A 23 -1.33 -7.14 -11.99
CA HIS A 23 -1.49 -5.84 -11.35
C HIS A 23 -0.15 -5.13 -11.09
N GLU A 24 0.92 -5.48 -11.83
CA GLU A 24 2.29 -4.99 -11.62
C GLU A 24 2.40 -3.47 -11.48
N GLY A 25 1.77 -2.73 -12.40
CA GLY A 25 1.78 -1.26 -12.37
C GLY A 25 1.11 -0.70 -11.11
N ALA A 26 0.00 -1.31 -10.69
CA ALA A 26 -0.71 -0.93 -9.47
C ALA A 26 0.12 -1.26 -8.22
N THR A 27 0.78 -2.41 -8.18
CA THR A 27 1.63 -2.82 -7.06
C THR A 27 2.86 -1.94 -6.91
N GLN A 28 3.44 -1.47 -8.03
CA GLN A 28 4.52 -0.51 -8.01
C GLN A 28 4.07 0.83 -7.42
N VAL A 29 2.90 1.32 -7.83
CA VAL A 29 2.30 2.56 -7.28
C VAL A 29 2.05 2.43 -5.78
N VAL A 30 1.61 1.26 -5.30
CA VAL A 30 1.42 0.99 -3.86
C VAL A 30 2.75 1.02 -3.11
N ALA A 31 3.81 0.41 -3.67
CA ALA A 31 5.14 0.47 -3.08
C ALA A 31 5.67 1.91 -2.99
N ASP A 32 5.48 2.70 -4.05
CA ASP A 32 5.87 4.12 -4.06
C ASP A 32 5.05 4.94 -3.05
N GLN A 33 3.75 4.67 -2.94
CA GLN A 33 2.88 5.27 -1.92
C GLN A 33 3.33 4.93 -0.50
N ALA A 34 3.75 3.68 -0.24
CA ALA A 34 4.31 3.29 1.04
C ALA A 34 5.57 4.10 1.39
N ARG A 35 6.48 4.24 0.42
CA ARG A 35 7.71 5.05 0.58
C ARG A 35 7.37 6.52 0.89
N MET A 36 6.41 7.10 0.17
CA MET A 36 5.96 8.49 0.42
C MET A 36 5.32 8.66 1.80
N ALA A 37 4.66 7.62 2.32
CA ALA A 37 4.10 7.60 3.67
C ALA A 37 5.15 7.33 4.77
N GLY A 38 6.44 7.26 4.42
CA GLY A 38 7.52 6.96 5.37
C GLY A 38 7.61 5.49 5.78
N VAL A 39 6.82 4.61 5.15
CA VAL A 39 6.89 3.17 5.39
C VAL A 39 8.09 2.62 4.62
N SER A 40 9.20 2.39 5.34
CA SER A 40 10.39 1.74 4.80
C SER A 40 10.55 0.36 5.43
N SER A 41 10.39 -0.69 4.64
CA SER A 41 10.58 -2.07 5.09
C SER A 41 10.98 -2.97 3.92
N SER A 42 11.59 -4.11 4.23
CA SER A 42 11.91 -5.15 3.24
C SER A 42 10.66 -5.64 2.48
N LEU A 43 9.47 -5.51 3.07
CA LEU A 43 8.21 -5.89 2.42
C LEU A 43 7.83 -4.94 1.28
N VAL A 44 8.21 -3.66 1.34
CA VAL A 44 8.00 -2.71 0.24
C VAL A 44 8.88 -3.10 -0.95
N GLU A 45 10.12 -3.49 -0.69
CA GLU A 45 11.04 -3.95 -1.74
C GLU A 45 10.59 -5.29 -2.33
N VAL A 46 10.14 -6.24 -1.50
CA VAL A 46 9.56 -7.51 -1.95
C VAL A 46 8.33 -7.28 -2.84
N LEU A 47 7.47 -6.33 -2.51
CA LEU A 47 6.30 -6.01 -3.32
C LEU A 47 6.68 -5.48 -4.71
N ALA A 48 7.70 -4.62 -4.76
CA ALA A 48 8.18 -3.99 -5.99
C ALA A 48 9.07 -4.91 -6.86
N ASP A 49 9.61 -5.99 -6.29
CA ASP A 49 10.50 -6.90 -7.01
C ASP A 49 9.69 -8.00 -7.74
N ALA A 50 9.52 -7.83 -9.05
CA ALA A 50 8.83 -8.78 -9.91
C ALA A 50 9.56 -10.14 -10.05
N SER A 51 10.82 -10.26 -9.62
CA SER A 51 11.53 -11.54 -9.58
C SER A 51 11.13 -12.41 -8.38
N MET A 52 10.46 -11.82 -7.38
CA MET A 52 9.97 -12.55 -6.22
C MET A 52 8.76 -13.43 -6.57
N PRO A 53 8.61 -14.61 -5.96
CA PRO A 53 7.45 -15.47 -6.21
C PRO A 53 6.12 -14.76 -5.88
N ALA A 54 5.13 -14.89 -6.77
CA ALA A 54 3.81 -14.26 -6.62
C ALA A 54 3.19 -14.41 -5.21
N PRO A 55 3.16 -15.60 -4.56
CA PRO A 55 2.58 -15.73 -3.22
C PRO A 55 3.30 -14.92 -2.13
N VAL A 56 4.59 -14.65 -2.32
CA VAL A 56 5.39 -13.82 -1.39
C VAL A 56 5.02 -12.36 -1.56
N ARG A 57 4.88 -11.91 -2.82
CA ARG A 57 4.49 -10.54 -3.17
C ARG A 57 3.06 -10.21 -2.75
N GLU A 58 2.12 -11.14 -2.89
CA GLU A 58 0.73 -10.98 -2.43
C GLU A 58 0.65 -10.83 -0.91
N ARG A 59 1.44 -11.60 -0.16
CA ARG A 59 1.55 -11.43 1.29
C ARG A 59 2.19 -10.09 1.67
N ALA A 60 3.23 -9.69 0.94
CA ALA A 60 3.86 -8.39 1.13
C ALA A 60 2.87 -7.24 0.86
N PHE A 61 2.06 -7.34 -0.20
CA PHE A 61 1.00 -6.38 -0.52
C PHE A 61 0.06 -6.17 0.68
N GLY A 62 -0.49 -7.24 1.26
CA GLY A 62 -1.40 -7.12 2.40
C GLY A 62 -0.77 -6.41 3.61
N LYS A 63 0.52 -6.68 3.88
CA LYS A 63 1.26 -6.02 4.98
C LYS A 63 1.57 -4.56 4.67
N VAL A 64 1.93 -4.23 3.44
CA VAL A 64 2.22 -2.86 2.99
C VAL A 64 0.95 -2.01 3.04
N VAL A 65 -0.18 -2.52 2.55
CA VAL A 65 -1.48 -1.82 2.62
C VAL A 65 -1.88 -1.54 4.07
N HIS A 66 -1.70 -2.52 4.96
CA HIS A 66 -1.95 -2.32 6.39
C HIS A 66 -1.06 -1.23 6.99
N ALA A 67 0.23 -1.22 6.66
CA ALA A 67 1.18 -0.21 7.12
C ALA A 67 0.84 1.20 6.60
N ILE A 68 0.45 1.33 5.33
CA ILE A 68 -0.03 2.60 4.75
C ILE A 68 -1.25 3.12 5.54
N ALA A 69 -2.25 2.27 5.75
CA ALA A 69 -3.45 2.65 6.49
C ALA A 69 -3.14 3.08 7.92
N HIS A 70 -2.19 2.40 8.57
CA HIS A 70 -1.75 2.74 9.92
C HIS A 70 -1.00 4.08 9.96
N ALA A 71 -0.10 4.33 9.00
CA ALA A 71 0.64 5.60 8.90
C ALA A 71 -0.29 6.79 8.63
N GLN A 72 -1.29 6.61 7.76
CA GLN A 72 -2.31 7.63 7.47
C GLN A 72 -3.18 7.94 8.69
N ALA A 73 -3.54 6.93 9.48
CA ALA A 73 -4.30 7.14 10.71
C ALA A 73 -3.49 7.93 11.76
N HIS A 74 -2.19 7.65 11.90
CA HIS A 74 -1.31 8.45 12.77
C HIS A 74 -1.21 9.90 12.30
N ALA A 75 -0.98 10.12 11.01
CA ALA A 75 -0.88 11.47 10.45
C ALA A 75 -2.17 12.30 10.66
N ALA A 76 -3.34 11.66 10.66
CA ALA A 76 -4.62 12.33 10.94
C ALA A 76 -4.78 12.70 12.42
N VAL A 77 -4.20 11.93 13.34
CA VAL A 77 -4.21 12.22 14.78
C VAL A 77 -3.22 13.32 15.14
N ASP A 78 -2.06 13.35 14.47
CA ASP A 78 -1.02 14.37 14.69
C ASP A 78 -1.32 15.70 13.95
N ALA A 79 -2.40 15.75 13.16
CA ALA A 79 -2.84 16.98 12.51
C ALA A 79 -3.37 17.96 13.59
N PRO A 80 -2.81 19.18 13.68
CA PRO A 80 -3.19 20.12 14.73
C PRO A 80 -4.66 20.52 14.59
N GLU A 81 -5.34 20.71 15.72
CA GLU A 81 -6.79 20.93 15.85
C GLU A 81 -7.34 22.06 14.95
N TRP A 82 -6.52 23.08 14.65
CA TRP A 82 -6.87 24.17 13.72
C TRP A 82 -7.02 23.73 12.26
N ALA A 83 -6.47 22.58 11.86
CA ALA A 83 -6.56 22.04 10.50
C ALA A 83 -7.88 21.28 10.24
N LEU A 84 -8.62 20.95 11.31
CA LEU A 84 -9.91 20.22 11.25
C LEU A 84 -11.12 21.16 11.39
N ALA A 85 -10.90 22.44 11.65
CA ALA A 85 -11.93 23.46 11.76
C ALA A 85 -12.11 24.20 10.43
N ASN A 86 -12.88 23.61 9.51
CA ASN A 86 -13.53 24.30 8.38
C ASN A 86 -14.94 23.77 8.20
#